data_AF-A0A2D5S142-F1
#
_entry.id   AF-A0A2D5S142-F1
#
_cell.length_a   1.000
_cell.length_b   1.000
_cell.length_c   1.000
_cell.angle_alpha   90.00
_cell.angle_beta   90.00
_cell.angle_gamma   90.00
#
_symmetry.space_group_name_H-M   'P 1'
#
loop_
_entity.id
_entity.type
_entity.pdbx_description
1 polymer ?
#
loop_
_entity_poly.entity_id
_entity_poly.type
_entity_poly.pdbx_seq_one_letter_code
_entity_poly.pdbx_strand_id
1 'polypeptide(L)'
;MQKVSFDIAKKTLAPAMKGGAGQIKREIKAGLASVYQSSNGNVFAVVRPEGSELVFVAVAGRGLAQVVNEFALFAKSSGFNSIRYHTKNPHFLAKGVSALSIKPSLVEVRRAFFGSDEYIYRINL
;
A
#
# COMPACT_ATOMS: atom_id res chain seq x y z
N MET A 1 13.42 0.65 -2.31
CA MET A 1 12.64 -0.51 -1.85
C MET A 1 13.17 -1.80 -2.47
N GLN A 2 13.24 -2.89 -1.70
CA GLN A 2 13.74 -4.20 -2.14
C GLN A 2 12.60 -5.22 -2.19
N LYS A 3 12.51 -6.01 -3.27
CA LYS A 3 11.53 -7.11 -3.36
C LYS A 3 11.93 -8.23 -2.39
N VAL A 4 10.97 -8.72 -1.61
CA VAL A 4 11.20 -9.78 -0.60
C VAL A 4 10.13 -10.86 -0.69
N SER A 5 10.37 -12.03 -0.07
CA SER A 5 9.36 -13.07 0.04
C SER A 5 8.24 -12.65 1.01
N PHE A 6 7.03 -13.14 0.76
CA PHE A 6 5.89 -12.86 1.64
C PHE A 6 6.10 -13.44 3.05
N ASP A 7 6.82 -14.54 3.20
CA ASP A 7 7.03 -15.20 4.49
C ASP A 7 7.76 -14.31 5.50
N ILE A 8 8.71 -13.49 5.04
CA ILE A 8 9.45 -12.53 5.88
C ILE A 8 8.51 -11.41 6.35
N ALA A 9 7.61 -10.94 5.47
CA ALA A 9 6.74 -9.80 5.74
C ALA A 9 5.42 -10.18 6.45
N LYS A 10 5.05 -11.47 6.45
CA LYS A 10 3.72 -11.98 6.84
C LYS A 10 3.26 -11.50 8.21
N LYS A 11 4.13 -11.58 9.24
CA LYS A 11 3.77 -11.18 10.61
C LYS A 11 3.51 -9.67 10.70
N THR A 12 4.36 -8.87 10.05
CA THR A 12 4.24 -7.41 10.04
C THR A 12 3.02 -6.94 9.26
N LEU A 13 2.73 -7.55 8.11
CA LEU A 13 1.60 -7.20 7.25
C LEU A 13 0.24 -7.71 7.77
N ALA A 14 0.21 -8.69 8.66
CA ALA A 14 -1.04 -9.33 9.11
C ALA A 14 -2.13 -8.33 9.57
N PRO A 15 -1.82 -7.26 10.34
CA PRO A 15 -2.82 -6.27 10.73
C PRO A 15 -3.40 -5.49 9.54
N ALA A 16 -2.57 -5.17 8.54
CA ALA A 16 -2.97 -4.41 7.36
C ALA A 16 -3.74 -5.25 6.33
N MET A 17 -3.67 -6.58 6.42
CA MET A 17 -4.38 -7.50 5.53
C MET A 17 -5.75 -7.96 6.09
N LYS A 18 -6.18 -7.44 7.24
CA LYS A 18 -7.42 -7.88 7.90
C LYS A 18 -8.63 -7.63 6.97
N GLY A 19 -9.33 -8.70 6.60
CA GLY A 19 -10.46 -8.66 5.66
C GLY A 19 -10.12 -8.95 4.19
N GLY A 20 -8.83 -8.92 3.80
CA GLY A 20 -8.38 -9.20 2.42
C GLY A 20 -7.28 -10.26 2.31
N ALA A 21 -6.78 -10.79 3.43
CA ALA A 21 -5.59 -11.64 3.48
C ALA A 21 -5.62 -12.86 2.54
N GLY A 22 -6.78 -13.50 2.38
CA GLY A 22 -6.93 -14.65 1.48
C GLY A 22 -6.71 -14.28 0.02
N GLN A 23 -7.30 -13.16 -0.42
CA GLN A 23 -7.15 -12.64 -1.77
C GLN A 23 -5.71 -12.16 -2.03
N ILE A 24 -5.15 -11.34 -1.13
CA ILE A 24 -3.79 -10.80 -1.26
C ILE A 24 -2.77 -11.95 -1.42
N LYS A 25 -2.88 -13.02 -0.62
CA LYS A 25 -2.00 -14.18 -0.74
C LYS A 25 -2.12 -14.89 -2.10
N ARG A 26 -3.34 -15.03 -2.62
CA ARG A 26 -3.57 -15.60 -3.96
C ARG A 26 -2.96 -14.74 -5.05
N GLU A 27 -3.13 -13.42 -4.96
CA GLU A 27 -2.56 -12.47 -5.92
C GLU A 27 -1.03 -12.49 -5.91
N ILE A 28 -0.40 -12.58 -4.73
CA ILE A 28 1.06 -12.76 -4.61
C ILE A 28 1.50 -14.07 -5.25
N LYS A 29 0.81 -15.18 -4.94
CA LYS A 29 1.14 -16.51 -5.51
C LYS A 29 0.98 -16.54 -7.03
N ALA A 30 0.00 -15.82 -7.57
CA ALA A 30 -0.25 -15.71 -9.00
C ALA A 30 0.68 -14.72 -9.71
N GLY A 31 1.58 -14.03 -8.98
CA GLY A 31 2.48 -13.02 -9.56
C GLY A 31 1.82 -11.69 -9.87
N LEU A 32 0.55 -11.49 -9.50
CA LEU A 32 -0.19 -10.25 -9.70
C LEU A 32 0.21 -9.17 -8.70
N ALA A 33 0.60 -9.57 -7.49
CA ALA A 33 1.08 -8.67 -6.46
C ALA A 33 2.50 -9.05 -6.01
N SER A 34 3.27 -8.08 -5.55
CA SER A 34 4.63 -8.27 -5.06
C SER A 34 4.82 -7.62 -3.70
N VAL A 35 5.69 -8.20 -2.88
CA VAL A 35 6.02 -7.69 -1.55
C VAL A 35 7.35 -6.97 -1.62
N TYR A 36 7.39 -5.77 -1.05
CA TYR A 36 8.59 -4.96 -0.95
C TYR A 36 8.87 -4.54 0.49
N GLN A 37 10.14 -4.41 0.82
CA GLN A 37 10.66 -3.89 2.07
C GLN A 37 11.26 -2.49 1.82
N SER A 38 11.03 -1.57 2.75
CA SER A 38 11.63 -0.24 2.76
C SER A 38 13.14 -0.28 3.05
N SER A 39 13.83 0.80 2.73
CA SER A 39 15.27 0.98 3.00
C SER A 39 15.65 0.85 4.48
N ASN A 40 14.76 1.25 5.40
CA ASN A 40 14.98 1.08 6.85
C ASN A 40 14.74 -0.35 7.37
N GLY A 41 14.37 -1.30 6.50
CA GLY A 41 14.12 -2.70 6.84
C GLY A 41 12.88 -2.97 7.69
N ASN A 42 12.15 -1.94 8.13
CA ASN A 42 11.11 -2.06 9.15
C ASN A 42 9.68 -1.89 8.60
N VAL A 43 9.52 -1.53 7.33
CA VAL A 43 8.22 -1.36 6.67
C VAL A 43 8.11 -2.27 5.47
N PHE A 44 6.97 -2.93 5.36
CA PHE A 44 6.64 -3.80 4.25
C PHE A 44 5.39 -3.27 3.54
N ALA A 45 5.39 -3.41 2.22
CA ALA A 45 4.27 -3.08 1.38
C ALA A 45 3.97 -4.23 0.41
N VAL A 46 2.69 -4.56 0.27
CA VAL A 46 2.20 -5.34 -0.87
C VAL A 46 1.73 -4.37 -1.92
N VAL A 47 2.29 -4.47 -3.11
CA VAL A 47 1.94 -3.60 -4.24
C VAL A 47 1.47 -4.42 -5.43
N ARG A 48 0.55 -3.86 -6.20
CA ARG A 48 -0.02 -4.45 -7.41
C ARG A 48 -0.02 -3.41 -8.53
N PRO A 49 0.69 -3.67 -9.64
CA PRO A 49 0.60 -2.83 -10.84
C PRO A 49 -0.78 -2.94 -11.48
N GLU A 50 -1.39 -1.82 -11.85
CA GLU A 50 -2.64 -1.73 -12.60
C GLU A 50 -2.52 -0.65 -13.69
N GLY A 51 -2.11 -1.05 -14.90
CA GLY A 51 -1.81 -0.10 -15.97
C GLY A 51 -0.69 0.86 -15.57
N SER A 52 -0.95 2.17 -15.62
CA SER A 52 -0.01 3.22 -15.20
C SER A 52 -0.09 3.56 -13.70
N GLU A 53 -0.84 2.81 -12.90
CA GLU A 53 -1.05 3.06 -11.47
C GLU A 53 -0.43 1.94 -10.62
N LEU A 54 0.28 2.32 -9.56
CA LEU A 54 0.78 1.37 -8.56
C LEU A 54 -0.15 1.36 -7.34
N VAL A 55 -0.80 0.23 -7.09
CA VAL A 55 -1.73 0.08 -5.96
C VAL A 55 -1.00 -0.47 -4.74
N PHE A 56 -1.06 0.24 -3.62
CA PHE A 56 -0.58 -0.23 -2.33
C PHE A 56 -1.74 -0.89 -1.59
N VAL A 57 -1.75 -2.23 -1.63
CA VAL A 57 -2.85 -3.06 -1.13
C VAL A 57 -2.77 -3.26 0.39
N ALA A 58 -1.55 -3.37 0.92
CA ALA A 58 -1.32 -3.47 2.36
C ALA A 58 0.04 -2.85 2.68
N VAL A 59 0.09 -2.01 3.73
CA VAL A 59 1.32 -1.41 4.22
C VAL A 59 1.34 -1.51 5.73
N ALA A 60 2.44 -2.00 6.29
CA ALA A 60 2.61 -2.09 7.73
C ALA A 60 4.08 -2.09 8.13
N GLY A 61 4.35 -1.66 9.35
CA GLY A 61 5.71 -1.64 9.91
C GLY A 61 5.94 -0.48 10.85
N ARG A 62 7.20 -0.33 11.28
CA ARG A 62 7.63 0.77 12.15
C ARG A 62 8.40 1.81 11.34
N GLY A 63 8.17 3.09 11.65
CA GLY A 63 8.84 4.18 10.96
C GLY A 63 8.26 4.51 9.58
N LEU A 64 6.98 4.21 9.33
CA LEU A 64 6.32 4.47 8.03
C LEU A 64 6.51 5.91 7.55
N ALA A 65 6.32 6.90 8.43
CA ALA A 65 6.51 8.31 8.09
C ALA A 65 7.95 8.63 7.58
N GLN A 66 8.96 7.88 8.02
CA GLN A 66 10.35 8.12 7.60
C GLN A 66 10.63 7.60 6.19
N VAL A 67 9.87 6.61 5.74
CA VAL A 67 10.10 5.91 4.45
C VAL A 67 8.98 6.13 3.44
N VAL A 68 7.93 6.87 3.79
CA VAL A 68 6.77 7.01 2.91
C VAL A 68 7.10 7.72 1.59
N ASN A 69 8.05 8.67 1.60
CA ASN A 69 8.55 9.29 0.36
C ASN A 69 9.26 8.28 -0.55
N GLU A 70 9.82 7.21 0.00
CA GLU A 70 10.43 6.12 -0.77
C GLU A 70 9.40 5.42 -1.66
N PHE A 71 8.12 5.42 -1.28
CA PHE A 71 7.04 4.80 -2.06
C PHE A 71 6.74 5.60 -3.33
N ALA A 72 6.68 6.93 -3.21
CA ALA A 72 6.51 7.85 -4.35
C ALA A 72 7.69 7.75 -5.31
N LEU A 73 8.92 7.77 -4.78
CA LEU A 73 10.13 7.59 -5.57
C LEU A 73 10.16 6.23 -6.27
N PHE A 74 9.82 5.15 -5.55
CA PHE A 74 9.77 3.80 -6.10
C PHE A 74 8.75 3.67 -7.23
N ALA A 75 7.54 4.21 -7.06
CA ALA A 75 6.52 4.18 -8.10
C ALA A 75 6.96 4.96 -9.34
N LYS A 76 7.50 6.16 -9.14
CA LYS A 76 7.99 7.01 -10.23
C LYS A 76 9.15 6.38 -10.99
N SER A 77 10.15 5.84 -10.27
CA SER A 77 11.29 5.16 -10.90
C SER A 77 10.91 3.86 -11.61
N SER A 78 9.79 3.24 -11.21
CA SER A 78 9.23 2.06 -11.85
C SER A 78 8.31 2.39 -13.05
N GLY A 79 8.18 3.66 -13.42
CA GLY A 79 7.40 4.11 -14.58
C GLY A 79 5.90 4.26 -14.35
N PHE A 80 5.44 4.33 -13.10
CA PHE A 80 4.04 4.60 -12.79
C PHE A 80 3.78 6.11 -12.70
N ASN A 81 2.57 6.52 -13.10
CA ASN A 81 2.11 7.91 -13.10
C ASN A 81 1.33 8.26 -11.82
N SER A 82 0.81 7.26 -11.13
CA SER A 82 0.05 7.45 -9.90
C SER A 82 0.25 6.32 -8.89
N ILE A 83 -0.03 6.64 -7.63
CA ILE A 83 -0.17 5.68 -6.54
C ILE A 83 -1.62 5.69 -6.07
N ARG A 84 -2.16 4.50 -5.79
CA ARG A 84 -3.48 4.36 -5.17
C ARG A 84 -3.40 3.58 -3.86
N TYR A 85 -4.05 4.11 -2.84
CA TYR A 85 -4.21 3.47 -1.53
C TYR A 85 -5.67 3.11 -1.30
N HIS A 86 -5.92 1.87 -0.89
CA HIS A 86 -7.24 1.44 -0.44
C HIS A 86 -7.21 1.34 1.08
N THR A 87 -8.20 1.92 1.76
CA THR A 87 -8.29 1.82 3.21
C THR A 87 -9.74 1.82 3.68
N LYS A 88 -10.04 0.99 4.69
CA LYS A 88 -11.31 1.08 5.45
C LYS A 88 -11.19 2.01 6.67
N ASN A 89 -9.99 2.51 6.93
CA ASN A 89 -9.72 3.42 8.03
C ASN A 89 -8.84 4.59 7.52
N PRO A 90 -9.47 5.71 7.12
CA PRO A 90 -8.75 6.86 6.55
C PRO A 90 -7.81 7.52 7.56
N HIS A 91 -8.07 7.42 8.87
CA HIS A 91 -7.21 7.99 9.90
C HIS A 91 -5.83 7.31 9.95
N PHE A 92 -5.77 5.98 9.83
CA PHE A 92 -4.48 5.27 9.77
C PHE A 92 -3.70 5.59 8.50
N LEU A 93 -4.38 5.70 7.37
CA LEU A 93 -3.73 6.12 6.13
C LEU A 93 -3.17 7.54 6.27
N ALA A 94 -3.96 8.49 6.75
CA ALA A 94 -3.54 9.88 6.97
C ALA A 94 -2.30 9.97 7.86
N LYS A 95 -2.26 9.18 8.95
CA LYS A 95 -1.07 9.09 9.81
C LYS A 95 0.13 8.51 9.07
N GLY A 96 -0.05 7.45 8.29
CA GLY A 96 1.03 6.79 7.54
C GLY A 96 1.62 7.64 6.41
N VAL A 97 0.78 8.44 5.75
CA VAL A 97 1.17 9.32 4.63
C VAL A 97 1.41 10.77 5.06
N SER A 98 1.41 11.04 6.36
CA SER A 98 1.54 12.39 6.92
C SER A 98 2.83 13.09 6.48
N ALA A 99 3.91 12.35 6.29
CA ALA A 99 5.22 12.86 5.87
C ALA A 99 5.42 12.92 4.34
N LEU A 100 4.43 12.53 3.54
CA LEU A 100 4.52 12.69 2.08
C LEU A 100 4.52 14.17 1.70
N SER A 101 5.44 14.54 0.81
CA SER A 101 5.46 15.87 0.20
C SER A 101 4.24 16.11 -0.70
N ILE A 102 3.78 15.07 -1.40
CA ILE A 102 2.56 15.10 -2.22
C ILE A 102 1.45 14.39 -1.45
N LYS A 103 0.40 15.14 -1.07
CA LYS A 103 -0.69 14.56 -0.27
C LYS A 103 -1.61 13.70 -1.14
N PRO A 104 -2.02 12.51 -0.67
CA PRO A 104 -3.06 11.74 -1.34
C PRO A 104 -4.38 12.51 -1.33
N SER A 105 -5.05 12.53 -2.48
CA SER A 105 -6.41 13.05 -2.64
C SER A 105 -7.41 11.89 -2.56
N LEU A 106 -8.53 12.08 -1.87
CA LEU A 106 -9.62 11.11 -1.90
C LEU A 106 -10.28 11.16 -3.28
N VAL A 107 -10.31 10.03 -4.00
CA VAL A 107 -10.88 9.96 -5.36
C VAL A 107 -12.16 9.15 -5.45
N GLU A 108 -12.36 8.20 -4.53
CA GLU A 108 -13.56 7.35 -4.54
C GLU A 108 -13.87 6.87 -3.12
N VAL A 109 -15.15 6.77 -2.79
CA VAL A 109 -15.65 6.08 -1.60
C VAL A 109 -16.60 4.98 -2.05
N ARG A 110 -16.22 3.73 -1.83
CA ARG A 110 -17.04 2.56 -2.12
C ARG A 110 -17.86 2.23 -0.89
N ARG A 111 -19.16 2.50 -0.99
CA ARG A 111 -20.10 2.22 0.10
C ARG A 111 -20.31 0.73 0.26
N ALA A 112 -20.15 0.25 1.48
CA ALA A 112 -20.44 -1.14 1.79
C ALA A 112 -21.94 -1.28 2.11
N PHE A 113 -22.59 -2.31 1.54
CA PHE A 113 -23.96 -2.67 1.95
C PHE A 113 -23.99 -3.18 3.40
N PHE A 114 -22.92 -3.85 3.85
CA PHE A 114 -22.70 -4.29 5.22
C PHE A 114 -21.23 -4.04 5.60
N GLY A 115 -20.99 -3.51 6.80
CA GLY A 115 -19.65 -3.23 7.32
C GLY A 115 -19.17 -1.79 7.06
N SER A 116 -17.85 -1.61 6.95
CA SER A 116 -17.24 -0.28 6.76
C SER A 116 -16.96 0.01 5.29
N ASP A 117 -17.20 1.27 4.90
CA ASP A 117 -16.85 1.81 3.59
C ASP A 117 -15.36 1.68 3.28
N GLU A 118 -15.05 1.59 2.00
CA GLU A 118 -13.70 1.62 1.48
C GLU A 118 -13.41 2.98 0.86
N TYR A 119 -12.34 3.62 1.33
CA TYR A 119 -11.86 4.91 0.87
C TYR A 119 -10.64 4.70 -0.01
N ILE A 120 -10.67 5.31 -1.19
CA ILE A 120 -9.63 5.17 -2.21
C ILE A 120 -8.98 6.53 -2.40
N TYR A 121 -7.68 6.58 -2.10
CA TYR A 121 -6.87 7.79 -2.24
C TYR A 121 -5.87 7.63 -3.37
N ARG A 122 -5.59 8.71 -4.09
CA ARG A 122 -4.63 8.77 -5.19
C ARG A 122 -3.59 9.87 -5.00
N ILE A 123 -2.35 9.56 -5.37
CA ILE A 123 -1.27 10.52 -5.57
C ILE A 123 -0.92 10.52 -7.06
N ASN A 124 -0.79 11.70 -7.67
CA ASN A 124 -0.19 11.85 -9.00
C ASN A 124 1.30 12.20 -8.82
N LEU A 125 2.20 11.54 -9.54
CA LEU A 125 3.66 11.54 -9.34
C LEU A 125 4.45 12.49 -10.27
#